data_AF-A0A6I0EBD5-F1
#
_entry.id   AF-A0A6I0EBD5-F1
#
_cell.length_a   1.000
_cell.length_b   1.000
_cell.length_c   1.000
_cell.angle_alpha   90.00
_cell.angle_beta   90.00
_cell.angle_gamma   90.00
#
_symmetry.space_group_name_H-M   'P 1'
#
loop_
_entity.id
_entity.type
_entity.pdbx_description
1 polymer ?
#
loop_
_entity_poly.entity_id
_entity_poly.type
_entity_poly.pdbx_seq_one_letter_code
_entity_poly.pdbx_strand_id
1 'polypeptide(L)'
;MPTRRIVSVVVLAASGCLFQAAAAELPKRKPGHWEITTVAPGTGMTTTHACVGPDDNIALPADSGDCSAPKVTPAGSEVIVDVVCKKAFGKQIMSTAFGGDFNARYHAVMKMTFDPPEGVPSMGVTIDGKYIGPDCPPQAQ
;
A
#
# COMPACT_ATOMS: atom_id res chain seq x y z
N MET A 1 -30.89 69.27 -13.55
CA MET A 1 -30.73 68.05 -12.71
C MET A 1 -29.95 67.02 -13.52
N PRO A 2 -28.70 66.67 -13.17
CA PRO A 2 -27.96 65.65 -13.90
C PRO A 2 -28.19 64.24 -13.32
N THR A 3 -28.58 63.32 -14.19
CA THR A 3 -28.88 61.91 -13.90
C THR A 3 -27.60 61.13 -13.63
N ARG A 4 -27.42 60.63 -12.41
CA ARG A 4 -26.25 59.87 -11.95
C ARG A 4 -26.41 58.40 -12.34
N ARG A 5 -25.60 57.90 -13.29
CA ARG A 5 -25.56 56.48 -13.66
C ARG A 5 -24.76 55.70 -12.62
N ILE A 6 -25.39 54.74 -11.96
CA ILE A 6 -24.77 53.82 -11.01
C ILE A 6 -24.32 52.59 -11.80
N VAL A 7 -23.02 52.36 -11.89
CA VAL A 7 -22.43 51.14 -12.48
C VAL A 7 -22.23 50.14 -11.35
N SER A 8 -23.07 49.11 -11.31
CA SER A 8 -22.95 48.00 -10.36
C SER A 8 -21.86 47.03 -10.83
N VAL A 9 -20.76 46.96 -10.10
CA VAL A 9 -19.70 45.97 -10.30
C VAL A 9 -20.13 44.67 -9.59
N VAL A 10 -20.47 43.65 -10.38
CA VAL A 10 -20.74 42.29 -9.87
C VAL A 10 -19.39 41.58 -9.71
N VAL A 11 -18.98 41.35 -8.47
CA VAL A 11 -17.82 40.53 -8.14
C VAL A 11 -18.25 39.06 -8.09
N LEU A 12 -17.92 38.29 -9.13
CA LEU A 12 -18.05 36.83 -9.13
C LEU A 12 -16.95 36.24 -8.24
N ALA A 13 -17.30 35.80 -7.04
CA ALA A 13 -16.43 35.00 -6.19
C ALA A 13 -16.37 33.57 -6.72
N ALA A 14 -15.31 33.23 -7.45
CA ALA A 14 -15.02 31.87 -7.87
C ALA A 14 -14.47 31.07 -6.67
N SER A 15 -15.34 30.33 -5.99
CA SER A 15 -14.96 29.35 -4.97
C SER A 15 -14.23 28.17 -5.63
N GLY A 16 -12.90 28.27 -5.73
CA GLY A 16 -12.07 27.15 -6.14
C GLY A 16 -12.06 26.08 -5.04
N CYS A 17 -12.62 24.90 -5.32
CA CYS A 17 -12.36 23.71 -4.51
C CYS A 17 -10.86 23.41 -4.57
N LEU A 18 -10.14 23.76 -3.50
CA LEU A 18 -8.79 23.31 -3.25
C LEU A 18 -8.85 21.81 -2.96
N PHE A 19 -8.66 20.98 -3.99
CA PHE A 19 -8.30 19.58 -3.79
C PHE A 19 -6.89 19.57 -3.21
N GLN A 20 -6.82 19.51 -1.89
CA GLN A 20 -5.59 19.27 -1.16
C GLN A 20 -5.19 17.83 -1.46
N ALA A 21 -4.24 17.64 -2.37
CA ALA A 21 -3.66 16.34 -2.65
C ALA A 21 -2.95 15.86 -1.38
N ALA A 22 -3.67 15.10 -0.54
CA ALA A 22 -3.06 14.36 0.54
C ALA A 22 -2.03 13.43 -0.11
N ALA A 23 -0.79 13.49 0.37
CA ALA A 23 0.20 12.50 -0.01
C ALA A 23 -0.37 11.12 0.37
N ALA A 24 -0.40 10.20 -0.59
CA ALA A 24 -0.91 8.87 -0.35
C ALA A 24 -0.02 8.20 0.70
N GLU A 25 -0.61 7.81 1.82
CA GLU A 25 0.12 7.10 2.88
C GLU A 25 0.09 5.60 2.64
N LEU A 26 1.09 4.89 3.17
CA LEU A 26 1.07 3.44 3.20
C LEU A 26 -0.18 2.93 3.92
N PRO A 27 -0.84 1.90 3.39
CA PRO A 27 -1.95 1.28 4.10
C PRO A 27 -1.51 0.77 5.47
N LYS A 28 -2.28 1.12 6.52
CA LYS A 28 -1.99 0.70 7.89
C LYS A 28 -2.97 -0.36 8.33
N ARG A 29 -2.46 -1.55 8.63
CA ARG A 29 -3.23 -2.63 9.24
C ARG A 29 -3.56 -2.27 10.67
N LYS A 30 -4.79 -2.58 11.10
CA LYS A 30 -5.17 -2.51 12.50
C LYS A 30 -4.23 -3.38 13.34
N PRO A 31 -3.64 -2.87 14.43
CA PRO A 31 -2.82 -3.67 15.32
C PRO A 31 -3.57 -4.87 15.90
N GLY A 32 -2.90 -6.01 15.99
CA GLY A 32 -3.47 -7.26 16.48
C GLY A 32 -3.07 -8.46 15.60
N HIS A 33 -3.87 -9.52 15.70
CA HIS A 33 -3.61 -10.80 15.09
C HIS A 33 -4.30 -10.92 13.74
N TRP A 34 -3.51 -11.28 12.72
CA TRP A 34 -3.92 -11.43 11.34
C TRP A 34 -3.63 -12.85 10.84
N GLU A 35 -4.60 -13.41 10.14
CA GLU A 35 -4.42 -14.57 9.26
C GLU A 35 -4.07 -14.05 7.87
N ILE A 36 -2.92 -14.48 7.33
CA ILE A 36 -2.39 -14.05 6.04
C ILE A 36 -2.27 -15.27 5.14
N THR A 37 -3.05 -15.29 4.07
CA THR A 37 -2.96 -16.31 3.02
C THR A 37 -2.21 -15.74 1.83
N THR A 38 -1.14 -16.43 1.42
CA THR A 38 -0.31 -16.05 0.28
C THR A 38 -0.37 -17.14 -0.77
N VAL A 39 -0.51 -16.77 -2.04
CA VAL A 39 -0.39 -17.69 -3.18
C VAL A 39 0.76 -17.23 -4.04
N ALA A 40 1.76 -18.09 -4.20
CA ALA A 40 2.94 -17.80 -5.00
C ALA A 40 3.32 -19.01 -5.89
N PRO A 41 3.93 -18.77 -7.07
CA PRO A 41 4.52 -19.82 -7.89
C PRO A 41 5.55 -20.63 -7.11
N GLY A 42 5.53 -21.95 -7.28
CA GLY A 42 6.49 -22.87 -6.66
C GLY A 42 6.13 -23.30 -5.24
N THR A 43 5.59 -22.41 -4.40
CA THR A 43 5.16 -22.75 -3.02
C THR A 43 3.66 -23.01 -2.89
N GLY A 44 2.85 -22.57 -3.85
CA GLY A 44 1.39 -22.71 -3.80
C GLY A 44 0.76 -21.78 -2.76
N MET A 45 -0.36 -22.21 -2.19
CA MET A 45 -1.09 -21.47 -1.16
C MET A 45 -0.53 -21.79 0.23
N THR A 46 -0.18 -20.77 0.99
CA THR A 46 0.27 -20.88 2.38
C THR A 46 -0.51 -19.90 3.26
N THR A 47 -1.01 -20.38 4.39
CA THR A 47 -1.65 -19.52 5.41
C THR A 47 -0.75 -19.43 6.62
N THR A 48 -0.48 -18.21 7.06
CA THR A 48 0.36 -17.89 8.21
C THR A 48 -0.37 -16.92 9.13
N HIS A 49 0.09 -16.82 10.36
CA HIS A 49 -0.46 -15.92 11.35
C HIS A 49 0.60 -14.87 11.68
N ALA A 50 0.21 -13.61 11.69
CA ALA A 50 1.11 -12.50 11.97
C ALA A 50 0.53 -11.58 13.05
N CYS A 51 1.41 -11.11 13.93
CA CYS A 51 1.10 -10.10 14.91
C CYS A 51 1.58 -8.75 14.41
N VAL A 52 0.63 -7.86 14.18
CA VAL A 52 0.83 -6.53 13.61
C VAL A 52 0.83 -5.51 14.75
N GLY A 53 1.92 -4.74 14.85
CA GLY A 53 2.02 -3.62 15.79
C GLY A 53 1.65 -2.27 15.15
N PRO A 54 1.67 -1.18 15.93
CA PRO A 54 1.42 0.18 15.42
C PRO A 54 2.41 0.64 14.34
N ASP A 55 3.64 0.14 14.39
CA ASP A 55 4.74 0.49 13.48
C ASP A 55 4.90 -0.52 12.33
N ASP A 56 3.85 -1.30 12.06
CA ASP A 56 3.84 -2.27 10.97
C ASP A 56 4.12 -1.63 9.61
N ASN A 57 4.93 -2.30 8.81
CA ASN A 57 5.22 -1.90 7.45
C ASN A 57 4.76 -2.98 6.47
N ILE A 58 3.54 -2.83 5.97
CA ILE A 58 2.93 -3.77 5.02
C ILE A 58 3.66 -3.84 3.67
N ALA A 59 4.46 -2.83 3.31
CA ALA A 59 5.15 -2.77 2.03
C ALA A 59 6.43 -3.61 1.98
N LEU A 60 7.01 -3.90 3.14
CA LEU A 60 8.28 -4.60 3.27
C LEU A 60 8.06 -5.96 3.93
N PRO A 61 8.50 -7.07 3.30
CA PRO A 61 8.67 -8.33 4.00
C PRO A 61 9.58 -8.16 5.22
N ALA A 62 9.31 -8.89 6.30
CA ALA A 62 10.07 -8.82 7.56
C ALA A 62 11.59 -9.06 7.37
N ASP A 63 11.98 -9.82 6.35
CA ASP A 63 13.38 -10.15 6.01
C ASP A 63 13.88 -9.47 4.73
N SER A 64 13.18 -8.43 4.27
CA SER A 64 13.64 -7.68 3.10
C SER A 64 14.87 -6.87 3.46
N GLY A 65 15.96 -7.06 2.72
CA GLY A 65 17.28 -6.48 3.00
C GLY A 65 17.33 -4.95 2.87
N ASP A 66 18.35 -4.42 2.19
CA ASP A 66 18.46 -2.97 1.96
C ASP A 66 17.45 -2.50 0.90
N CYS A 67 16.29 -2.02 1.36
CA CYS A 67 15.20 -1.54 0.51
C CYS A 67 15.07 -0.01 0.52
N SER A 68 14.69 0.53 -0.64
CA SER A 68 14.27 1.91 -0.80
C SER A 68 13.00 2.22 0.00
N ALA A 69 12.80 3.51 0.29
CA ALA A 69 11.55 3.99 0.87
C ALA A 69 10.37 3.66 -0.08
N PRO A 70 9.23 3.18 0.45
CA PRO A 70 8.07 2.87 -0.39
C PRO A 70 7.54 4.10 -1.11
N LYS A 71 7.32 3.97 -2.42
CA LYS A 71 6.64 4.97 -3.22
C LYS A 71 5.16 4.61 -3.31
N VAL A 72 4.30 5.48 -2.81
CA VAL A 72 2.85 5.24 -2.73
C VAL A 72 2.13 6.05 -3.81
N THR A 73 1.27 5.39 -4.57
CA THR A 73 0.50 6.00 -5.65
C THR A 73 -0.99 5.63 -5.51
N PRO A 74 -1.92 6.60 -5.38
CA PRO A 74 -3.35 6.31 -5.41
C PRO A 74 -3.78 5.69 -6.74
N ALA A 75 -4.64 4.69 -6.69
CA ALA A 75 -5.17 3.99 -7.87
C ALA A 75 -6.66 3.65 -7.69
N GLY A 76 -7.51 4.67 -7.69
CA GLY A 76 -8.96 4.48 -7.50
C GLY A 76 -9.28 4.00 -6.09
N SER A 77 -9.85 2.80 -5.96
CA SER A 77 -10.12 2.15 -4.66
C SER A 77 -8.90 1.44 -4.07
N GLU A 78 -7.79 1.41 -4.79
CA GLU A 78 -6.55 0.75 -4.39
C GLU A 78 -5.42 1.77 -4.18
N VAL A 79 -4.35 1.29 -3.57
CA VAL A 79 -3.08 1.99 -3.45
C VAL A 79 -1.99 1.10 -4.03
N ILE A 80 -1.22 1.64 -4.97
CA ILE A 80 -0.05 0.97 -5.52
C ILE A 80 1.17 1.40 -4.71
N VAL A 81 1.91 0.43 -4.22
CA VAL A 81 3.14 0.64 -3.48
C VAL A 81 4.30 -0.01 -4.23
N ASP A 82 5.29 0.80 -4.60
CA ASP A 82 6.50 0.34 -5.26
C ASP A 82 7.68 0.37 -4.29
N VAL A 83 8.45 -0.72 -4.26
CA VAL A 83 9.66 -0.87 -3.45
C VAL A 83 10.75 -1.52 -4.31
N VAL A 84 11.97 -0.98 -4.23
CA VAL A 84 13.18 -1.62 -4.76
C VAL A 84 14.07 -2.08 -3.61
N CYS A 85 14.37 -3.37 -3.56
CA CYS A 85 15.28 -3.98 -2.58
C CYS A 85 16.57 -4.43 -3.26
N LYS A 86 17.72 -4.10 -2.67
CA LYS A 86 19.01 -4.62 -3.10
C LYS A 86 19.16 -6.06 -2.65
N LYS A 87 19.74 -6.88 -3.52
CA LYS A 87 20.17 -8.26 -3.24
C LYS A 87 21.66 -8.39 -3.51
N ALA A 88 22.26 -9.49 -3.06
CA ALA A 88 23.69 -9.73 -3.23
C ALA A 88 24.17 -9.62 -4.69
N PHE A 89 23.34 -10.05 -5.65
CA PHE A 89 23.71 -10.09 -7.07
C PHE A 89 22.80 -9.27 -7.98
N GLY A 90 22.05 -8.30 -7.44
CA GLY A 90 21.10 -7.52 -8.24
C GLY A 90 20.09 -6.73 -7.41
N LYS A 91 18.92 -6.50 -8.00
CA LYS A 91 17.79 -5.86 -7.32
C LYS A 91 16.49 -6.65 -7.51
N GLN A 92 15.66 -6.62 -6.48
CA GLN A 92 14.27 -7.07 -6.49
C GLN A 92 13.38 -5.84 -6.53
N ILE A 93 12.51 -5.76 -7.54
CA ILE A 93 11.58 -4.65 -7.73
C ILE A 93 10.17 -5.19 -7.49
N MET A 94 9.46 -4.58 -6.55
CA MET A 94 8.14 -4.99 -6.10
C MET A 94 7.16 -3.86 -6.42
N SER A 95 6.04 -4.20 -7.03
CA SER A 95 4.89 -3.30 -7.20
C SER A 95 3.66 -4.04 -6.71
N THR A 96 3.01 -3.49 -5.68
CA THR A 96 1.90 -4.15 -4.99
C THR A 96 0.68 -3.25 -5.01
N ALA A 97 -0.40 -3.72 -5.61
CA ALA A 97 -1.70 -3.10 -5.49
C ALA A 97 -2.37 -3.62 -4.21
N PHE A 98 -2.75 -2.71 -3.32
CA PHE A 98 -3.44 -3.00 -2.08
C PHE A 98 -4.87 -2.45 -2.12
N GLY A 99 -5.85 -3.26 -1.71
CA GLY A 99 -7.25 -2.86 -1.61
C GLY A 99 -7.97 -3.51 -0.44
N GLY A 100 -9.15 -2.97 -0.09
CA GLY A 100 -10.00 -3.48 0.99
C GLY A 100 -10.01 -2.61 2.25
N ASP A 101 -10.40 -3.21 3.38
CA ASP A 101 -10.46 -2.56 4.68
C ASP A 101 -9.37 -3.10 5.60
N PHE A 102 -8.36 -2.28 5.86
CA PHE A 102 -7.21 -2.63 6.70
C PHE A 102 -7.55 -2.76 8.19
N ASN A 103 -8.83 -2.60 8.59
CA ASN A 103 -9.35 -2.95 9.91
C ASN A 103 -9.99 -4.33 9.98
N ALA A 104 -10.24 -4.98 8.84
CA ALA A 104 -10.98 -6.23 8.77
C ALA A 104 -10.39 -7.22 7.76
N ARG A 105 -10.36 -6.87 6.47
CA ARG A 105 -9.84 -7.72 5.39
C ARG A 105 -9.26 -6.89 4.26
N TYR A 106 -8.07 -7.25 3.81
CA TYR A 106 -7.43 -6.67 2.63
C TYR A 106 -7.03 -7.74 1.63
N HIS A 107 -6.93 -7.32 0.37
CA HIS A 107 -6.36 -8.09 -0.72
C HIS A 107 -5.18 -7.32 -1.30
N ALA A 108 -4.14 -8.04 -1.70
CA ALA A 108 -3.00 -7.47 -2.39
C ALA A 108 -2.55 -8.34 -3.56
N VAL A 109 -2.22 -7.70 -4.68
CA VAL A 109 -1.63 -8.34 -5.85
C VAL A 109 -0.26 -7.72 -6.08
N MET A 110 0.77 -8.54 -5.98
CA MET A 110 2.16 -8.12 -6.08
C MET A 110 2.81 -8.69 -7.34
N LYS A 111 3.51 -7.84 -8.07
CA LYS A 111 4.46 -8.24 -9.11
C LYS A 111 5.88 -8.02 -8.58
N MET A 112 6.69 -9.08 -8.62
CA MET A 112 8.11 -9.05 -8.31
C MET A 112 8.93 -9.26 -9.58
N THR A 113 9.94 -8.43 -9.79
CA THR A 113 10.87 -8.50 -10.94
C THR A 113 12.31 -8.54 -10.44
N PHE A 114 13.15 -9.33 -11.10
CA PHE A 114 14.57 -9.51 -10.74
C PHE A 114 15.48 -8.95 -11.84
N ASP A 115 16.49 -8.17 -11.43
CA ASP A 115 17.45 -7.58 -12.35
C ASP A 115 18.88 -7.69 -11.77
N PRO A 116 19.75 -8.57 -12.33
CA PRO A 116 19.45 -9.52 -13.41
C PRO A 116 18.47 -10.63 -12.99
N PRO A 117 17.86 -11.38 -13.93
CA PRO A 117 16.99 -12.51 -13.62
C PRO A 117 17.68 -13.59 -12.79
N GLU A 118 17.00 -14.10 -11.75
CA GLU A 118 17.47 -15.20 -10.90
C GLU A 118 16.65 -16.46 -11.19
N GLY A 119 16.95 -17.14 -12.30
CA GLY A 119 16.19 -18.29 -12.80
C GLY A 119 14.89 -17.93 -13.51
N VAL A 120 14.14 -16.95 -12.99
CA VAL A 120 12.98 -16.33 -13.65
C VAL A 120 13.09 -14.80 -13.66
N PRO A 121 12.56 -14.12 -14.69
CA PRO A 121 12.63 -12.65 -14.76
C PRO A 121 11.65 -11.95 -13.82
N SER A 122 10.51 -12.59 -13.52
CA SER A 122 9.47 -12.03 -12.65
C SER A 122 8.55 -13.12 -12.11
N MET A 123 7.86 -12.83 -11.00
CA MET A 123 6.77 -13.64 -10.47
C MET A 123 5.65 -12.78 -9.90
N GLY A 124 4.43 -13.32 -9.88
CA GLY A 124 3.26 -12.71 -9.25
C GLY A 124 2.92 -13.40 -7.95
N VAL A 125 2.44 -12.65 -6.96
CA VAL A 125 2.01 -13.15 -5.65
C VAL A 125 0.71 -12.48 -5.28
N THR A 126 -0.26 -13.25 -4.77
CA THR A 126 -1.48 -12.70 -4.19
C THR A 126 -1.49 -12.92 -2.69
N ILE A 127 -1.97 -11.93 -1.94
CA ILE A 127 -1.98 -11.94 -0.48
C ILE A 127 -3.37 -11.51 -0.01
N ASP A 128 -3.99 -12.33 0.83
CA ASP A 128 -5.24 -12.00 1.52
C ASP A 128 -4.96 -11.94 3.01
N GLY A 129 -5.26 -10.79 3.63
CA GLY A 129 -5.15 -10.62 5.07
C GLY A 129 -6.52 -10.50 5.72
N LYS A 130 -6.71 -11.20 6.82
CA LYS A 130 -7.93 -11.15 7.63
C LYS A 130 -7.59 -10.92 9.10
N TYR A 131 -8.16 -9.89 9.69
CA TYR A 131 -8.05 -9.61 11.11
C TYR A 131 -8.85 -10.68 11.89
N ILE A 132 -8.20 -11.37 12.81
CA ILE A 132 -8.81 -12.48 13.57
C ILE A 132 -8.94 -12.18 15.06
N GLY A 133 -8.35 -11.10 15.57
CA GLY A 133 -8.56 -10.65 16.94
C GLY A 133 -7.47 -9.72 17.45
N PRO A 134 -7.68 -9.10 18.63
CA PRO A 134 -6.65 -8.30 19.27
C PRO A 134 -5.53 -9.16 19.87
N ASP A 135 -5.84 -10.40 20.24
CA ASP A 135 -4.95 -11.27 20.99
C ASP A 135 -3.94 -11.98 20.08
N CYS A 136 -2.67 -11.68 20.36
CA CYS A 136 -1.53 -12.33 19.74
C CYS A 136 -1.13 -13.56 20.55
N PRO A 137 -1.12 -14.77 19.97
CA PRO A 137 -0.55 -15.91 20.67
C PRO A 137 0.92 -15.61 21.01
N PRO A 138 1.41 -16.04 22.18
CA PRO A 138 2.83 -15.92 22.50
C PRO A 138 3.63 -16.58 21.38
N GLN A 139 4.57 -15.85 20.78
CA GLN A 139 5.36 -16.39 19.68
C GLN A 139 6.03 -17.68 20.16
N ALA A 140 5.74 -18.80 19.51
CA ALA A 140 6.57 -20.00 19.65
C ALA A 140 7.91 -19.65 19.00
N GLN A 141 8.86 -19.26 19.85
CA GLN A 141 10.22 -18.91 19.47
C GLN A 141 11.01 -20.14 19.04
#